data_AF-A0A920U0R5-F1
#
_entry.id   AF-A0A920U0R5-F1
#
_cell.length_a   1.000
_cell.length_b   1.000
_cell.length_c   1.000
_cell.angle_alpha   90.00
_cell.angle_beta   90.00
_cell.angle_gamma   90.00
#
_symmetry.space_group_name_H-M   'P 1'
#
loop_
_entity.id
_entity.type
_entity.pdbx_description
1 polymer ?
#
loop_
_entity_poly.entity_id
_entity_poly.type
_entity_poly.pdbx_seq_one_letter_code
_entity_poly.pdbx_strand_id
1 'polypeptide(L)'
;MGKTWIGELNRKPSERIDVLRTTLSNAGFDVQIADDIVAIIWSKFVLNCAVNPICAITGFRTGEIGTHSAACEFQRRILDEVLEVVDARGISLVGQDPRATVEGLTDRLFNRPSMLQHMDAGLPTEIDALNGAVVKGRSIARCQHTI
;
A
#
# COMPACT_ATOMS: atom_id res chain seq x y z
N MET A 1 5.80 -15.02 -10.30
CA MET A 1 5.08 -13.73 -10.37
C MET A 1 3.88 -13.79 -9.44
N GLY A 2 3.57 -12.71 -8.73
CA GLY A 2 2.36 -12.63 -7.91
C GLY A 2 1.11 -12.39 -8.76
N LYS A 3 -0.06 -12.43 -8.11
CA LYS A 3 -1.35 -12.10 -8.72
C LYS A 3 -1.38 -10.64 -9.20
N THR A 4 -1.99 -10.41 -10.35
CA THR A 4 -2.28 -9.09 -10.92
C THR A 4 -3.77 -8.82 -10.77
N TRP A 5 -4.12 -7.84 -9.94
CA TRP A 5 -5.51 -7.46 -9.73
C TRP A 5 -5.89 -6.32 -10.66
N ILE A 6 -7.02 -6.48 -11.34
CA ILE A 6 -7.67 -5.45 -12.14
C ILE A 6 -9.12 -5.30 -11.63
N GLY A 7 -9.76 -4.17 -11.88
CA GLY A 7 -11.19 -4.03 -11.59
C GLY A 7 -11.72 -2.68 -12.02
N GLU A 8 -13.04 -2.57 -12.07
CA GLU A 8 -13.73 -1.37 -12.50
C GLU A 8 -13.95 -0.42 -11.32
N LEU A 9 -13.64 0.87 -11.50
CA LEU A 9 -13.77 1.87 -10.44
C LEU A 9 -15.22 2.08 -9.98
N ASN A 10 -16.18 1.81 -10.86
CA ASN A 10 -17.61 1.89 -10.56
C ASN A 10 -18.19 0.57 -9.99
N ARG A 11 -17.34 -0.45 -9.78
CA ARG A 11 -17.70 -1.79 -9.28
C ARG A 11 -18.74 -2.53 -10.14
N LYS A 12 -18.88 -2.17 -11.41
CA LYS A 12 -19.79 -2.82 -12.34
C LYS A 12 -19.01 -3.66 -13.36
N PRO A 13 -19.50 -4.84 -13.72
CA PRO A 13 -18.94 -5.61 -14.83
C PRO A 13 -18.93 -4.78 -16.12
N SER A 14 -17.92 -5.00 -16.96
CA SER A 14 -17.78 -4.33 -18.25
C SER A 14 -17.11 -5.26 -19.26
N GLU A 15 -17.43 -5.12 -20.54
CA GLU A 15 -16.71 -5.87 -21.58
C GLU A 15 -15.20 -5.51 -21.59
N ARG A 16 -14.87 -4.26 -21.25
CA ARG A 16 -13.50 -3.77 -21.16
C ARG A 16 -12.66 -4.58 -20.16
N ILE A 17 -13.21 -4.90 -18.98
CA ILE A 17 -12.45 -5.64 -17.96
C ILE A 17 -12.19 -7.09 -18.39
N ASP A 18 -13.13 -7.71 -19.11
CA ASP A 18 -12.96 -9.06 -19.66
C ASP A 18 -11.93 -9.10 -20.79
N VAL A 19 -11.93 -8.10 -21.67
CA VAL A 19 -10.89 -7.92 -22.70
C VAL A 19 -9.53 -7.75 -22.04
N LEU A 20 -9.41 -6.87 -21.05
CA LEU A 20 -8.15 -6.63 -20.33
C LEU A 20 -7.64 -7.89 -19.63
N ARG A 21 -8.52 -8.64 -18.96
CA ARG A 21 -8.16 -9.94 -18.36
C ARG A 21 -7.58 -10.87 -19.40
N THR A 22 -8.27 -11.04 -20.53
CA THR A 22 -7.85 -11.95 -21.60
C THR A 22 -6.50 -11.54 -22.19
N THR A 23 -6.31 -10.25 -22.48
CA THR A 23 -5.04 -9.73 -23.02
C THR A 23 -3.87 -9.98 -22.06
N LEU A 24 -4.03 -9.66 -20.77
CA LEU A 24 -2.98 -9.86 -19.77
C LEU A 24 -2.73 -11.36 -19.49
N SER A 25 -3.78 -12.18 -19.43
CA SER A 25 -3.63 -13.63 -19.27
C SER A 25 -2.89 -14.27 -20.45
N ASN A 26 -3.17 -13.84 -21.69
CA ASN A 26 -2.44 -14.32 -22.87
C ASN A 26 -0.97 -13.90 -22.88
N ALA A 27 -0.62 -12.82 -22.17
CA ALA A 27 0.77 -12.41 -21.93
C ALA A 27 1.44 -13.12 -20.73
N GLY A 28 0.75 -14.08 -20.09
CA GLY A 28 1.29 -14.90 -19.00
C GLY A 28 1.09 -14.33 -17.59
N PHE A 29 0.27 -13.30 -17.41
CA PHE A 29 -0.06 -12.78 -16.09
C PHE A 29 -1.16 -13.64 -15.42
N ASP A 30 -1.02 -13.90 -14.11
CA ASP A 30 -2.10 -14.42 -13.27
C ASP A 30 -3.03 -13.25 -12.91
N VAL A 31 -4.11 -13.09 -13.67
CA VAL A 31 -5.01 -11.93 -13.58
C VAL A 31 -6.27 -12.29 -12.80
N GLN A 32 -6.60 -11.45 -11.83
CA GLN A 32 -7.80 -11.57 -11.00
C GLN A 32 -8.63 -10.29 -11.13
N ILE A 33 -9.94 -10.44 -11.33
CA ILE A 33 -10.87 -9.30 -11.34
C ILE A 33 -11.37 -9.08 -9.92
N ALA A 34 -11.17 -7.86 -9.41
CA ALA A 34 -11.61 -7.43 -8.11
C ALA A 34 -13.01 -6.81 -8.17
N ASP A 35 -13.87 -7.19 -7.23
CA ASP A 35 -15.18 -6.55 -7.03
C ASP A 35 -15.00 -5.10 -6.57
N ASP A 36 -14.01 -4.86 -5.72
CA ASP A 36 -13.57 -3.53 -5.30
C ASP A 36 -12.06 -3.38 -5.48
N ILE A 37 -11.67 -2.82 -6.62
CA ILE A 37 -10.25 -2.53 -6.90
C ILE A 37 -9.69 -1.42 -6.00
N VAL A 38 -10.54 -0.51 -5.51
CA VAL A 38 -10.12 0.59 -4.61
C VAL A 38 -9.65 0.00 -3.29
N ALA A 39 -10.36 -1.00 -2.75
CA ALA A 39 -9.95 -1.72 -1.55
C ALA A 39 -8.56 -2.36 -1.70
N ILE A 40 -8.28 -2.99 -2.84
CA ILE A 40 -6.98 -3.63 -3.12
C ILE A 40 -5.86 -2.58 -3.24
N ILE A 41 -6.11 -1.50 -3.99
CA ILE A 41 -5.15 -0.40 -4.16
C ILE A 41 -4.77 0.18 -2.80
N TRP A 42 -5.76 0.50 -1.96
CA TRP A 42 -5.52 1.13 -0.67
C TRP A 42 -4.89 0.18 0.35
N SER A 43 -5.21 -1.12 0.28
CA SER A 43 -4.52 -2.12 1.12
C SER A 43 -3.03 -2.19 0.81
N LYS A 44 -2.65 -2.14 -0.47
CA LYS A 44 -1.25 -2.08 -0.89
C LYS A 44 -0.61 -0.73 -0.56
N PHE A 45 -1.36 0.37 -0.70
CA PHE A 45 -0.91 1.71 -0.36
C PHE A 45 -0.51 1.81 1.11
N VAL A 46 -1.33 1.27 2.03
CA VAL A 46 -1.04 1.24 3.47
C VAL A 46 0.26 0.50 3.76
N LEU A 47 0.44 -0.69 3.18
CA LEU A 47 1.67 -1.46 3.33
C LEU A 47 2.90 -0.68 2.83
N ASN A 48 2.82 -0.11 1.63
CA ASN A 48 3.93 0.64 1.05
C ASN A 48 4.28 1.88 1.89
N CYS A 49 3.29 2.62 2.41
CA CYS A 49 3.54 3.79 3.26
C CYS A 49 4.21 3.42 4.59
N ALA A 50 3.85 2.27 5.17
CA ALA A 50 4.32 1.84 6.49
C ALA A 50 5.65 1.07 6.47
N VAL A 51 6.06 0.51 5.31
CA VAL A 51 7.26 -0.33 5.20
C VAL A 51 8.34 0.32 4.36
N ASN A 52 8.03 0.72 3.13
CA ASN A 52 9.03 1.14 2.15
C ASN A 52 9.90 2.32 2.60
N PRO A 53 9.35 3.44 3.15
CA PRO A 53 10.17 4.57 3.55
C PRO A 53 11.08 4.24 4.74
N ILE A 54 10.66 3.37 5.67
CA ILE A 54 11.49 2.94 6.79
C ILE A 54 12.69 2.17 6.25
N CYS A 55 12.45 1.15 5.42
CA CYS A 55 13.52 0.41 4.76
C CYS A 55 14.47 1.33 3.98
N ALA A 56 13.93 2.32 3.26
CA ALA A 56 14.71 3.24 2.44
C ALA A 56 15.67 4.12 3.25
N ILE A 57 15.25 4.60 4.43
CA ILE A 57 16.09 5.48 5.26
C ILE A 57 17.03 4.72 6.20
N THR A 58 16.69 3.48 6.57
CA THR A 58 17.51 2.68 7.49
C THR A 58 18.41 1.67 6.79
N GLY A 59 18.13 1.33 5.52
CA GLY A 59 18.78 0.23 4.80
C GLY A 59 18.26 -1.16 5.18
N PHE A 60 17.27 -1.24 6.07
CA PHE A 60 16.68 -2.49 6.53
C PHE A 60 15.90 -3.20 5.41
N ARG A 61 15.98 -4.52 5.39
CA ARG A 61 14.99 -5.39 4.75
C ARG A 61 13.68 -5.30 5.51
N THR A 62 12.57 -5.61 4.83
CA THR A 62 11.22 -5.57 5.44
C THR A 62 11.17 -6.27 6.80
N GLY A 63 11.82 -7.44 6.90
CA GLY A 63 11.80 -8.27 8.10
C GLY A 63 12.60 -7.73 9.29
N GLU A 64 13.52 -6.81 9.03
CA GLU A 64 14.38 -6.22 10.06
C GLU A 64 13.71 -5.04 10.78
N ILE A 65 12.57 -4.55 10.29
CA ILE A 65 11.79 -3.51 10.98
C ILE A 65 11.28 -4.04 12.33
N GLY A 66 10.73 -5.26 12.35
CA GLY A 66 10.16 -5.88 13.56
C GLY A 66 11.18 -6.22 14.64
N THR A 67 12.47 -6.28 14.30
CA THR A 67 13.54 -6.61 15.24
C THR A 67 14.11 -5.38 15.96
N HIS A 68 13.67 -4.17 15.59
CA HIS A 68 14.14 -2.90 16.18
C HIS A 68 12.96 -2.11 16.77
N SER A 69 12.97 -1.91 18.08
CA SER A 69 11.87 -1.26 18.81
C SER A 69 11.52 0.13 18.26
N ALA A 70 12.52 0.96 17.98
CA ALA A 70 12.32 2.30 17.42
C ALA A 70 11.71 2.28 16.01
N ALA A 71 12.11 1.32 15.17
CA ALA A 71 11.56 1.18 13.82
C ALA A 71 10.10 0.67 13.86
N CYS A 72 9.80 -0.27 14.76
CA CYS A 72 8.45 -0.75 15.02
C CYS A 72 7.54 0.38 15.54
N GLU A 73 8.00 1.18 16.50
CA GLU A 73 7.24 2.34 16.99
C GLU A 73 6.99 3.36 15.88
N PHE A 74 8.00 3.66 15.07
CA PHE A 74 7.86 4.58 13.95
C PHE A 74 6.88 4.07 12.89
N GLN A 75 6.92 2.78 12.57
CA GLN A 75 5.95 2.13 11.69
C GLN A 75 4.52 2.26 12.19
N ARG A 76 4.28 2.03 13.49
CA ARG A 76 2.95 2.18 14.09
C ARG A 76 2.42 3.59 13.97
N ARG A 77 3.27 4.60 14.22
CA ARG A 77 2.90 6.02 14.05
C ARG A 77 2.55 6.36 12.62
N ILE A 78 3.31 5.86 11.64
CA ILE A 78 2.98 6.05 10.22
C ILE A 78 1.64 5.39 9.89
N LEU A 79 1.39 4.17 10.38
CA LEU A 79 0.12 3.48 10.18
C LEU A 79 -1.05 4.29 10.76
N ASP A 80 -0.90 4.90 11.94
CA ASP A 80 -1.94 5.78 12.51
C ASP A 80 -2.32 6.89 11.52
N GLU A 81 -1.34 7.58 10.95
CA GLU A 81 -1.60 8.68 10.01
C GLU A 81 -2.28 8.22 8.72
N VAL A 82 -1.85 7.06 8.21
CA VAL A 82 -2.40 6.49 6.98
C VAL A 82 -3.83 6.03 7.21
N LEU A 83 -4.11 5.37 8.35
CA LEU A 83 -5.42 4.82 8.66
C LEU A 83 -6.47 5.90 8.96
N GLU A 84 -6.08 7.02 9.59
CA GLU A 84 -6.97 8.19 9.69
C GLU A 84 -7.42 8.68 8.31
N VAL A 85 -6.52 8.65 7.34
CA VAL A 85 -6.79 9.10 5.97
C VAL A 85 -7.64 8.10 5.19
N VAL A 86 -7.49 6.80 5.47
CA VAL A 86 -8.34 5.73 4.94
C VAL A 86 -9.77 5.88 5.50
N ASP A 87 -9.89 6.09 6.80
CA ASP A 87 -11.16 6.23 7.51
C ASP A 87 -11.93 7.48 7.05
N ALA A 88 -11.26 8.63 6.99
CA ALA A 88 -11.85 9.87 6.48
C ALA A 88 -12.34 9.77 5.02
N ARG A 89 -11.80 8.83 4.23
CA ARG A 89 -12.25 8.56 2.86
C ARG A 89 -13.33 7.49 2.76
N GLY A 90 -13.71 6.84 3.86
CA GLY A 90 -14.68 5.75 3.87
C GLY A 90 -14.22 4.52 3.09
N ILE A 91 -12.90 4.26 3.06
CA ILE A 91 -12.33 3.17 2.27
C ILE A 91 -12.24 1.90 3.12
N SER A 92 -12.85 0.84 2.64
CA SER A 92 -12.69 -0.49 3.21
C SER A 92 -11.41 -1.14 2.70
N LEU A 93 -10.53 -1.56 3.61
CA LEU A 93 -9.33 -2.33 3.27
C LEU A 93 -9.68 -3.82 3.17
N VAL A 94 -8.86 -4.57 2.42
CA VAL A 94 -8.97 -6.02 2.30
C VAL A 94 -8.37 -6.67 3.55
N GLY A 95 -9.06 -7.67 4.09
CA GLY A 95 -8.65 -8.37 5.32
C GLY A 95 -9.36 -7.80 6.56
N GLN A 96 -8.91 -8.22 7.74
CA GLN A 96 -9.52 -7.80 9.00
C GLN A 96 -8.82 -6.58 9.59
N ASP A 97 -7.54 -6.75 9.96
CA ASP A 97 -6.78 -5.72 10.65
C ASP A 97 -5.54 -5.29 9.82
N PRO A 98 -5.51 -4.04 9.31
CA PRO A 98 -4.36 -3.53 8.57
C PRO A 98 -3.08 -3.49 9.41
N ARG A 99 -3.17 -3.31 10.73
CA ARG A 99 -2.00 -3.30 11.63
C ARG A 99 -1.40 -4.68 11.73
N ALA A 100 -2.22 -5.68 12.09
CA ALA A 100 -1.79 -7.08 12.10
C ALA A 100 -1.28 -7.55 10.74
N THR A 101 -1.84 -7.03 9.64
CA THR A 101 -1.36 -7.34 8.28
C THR A 101 0.05 -6.81 8.04
N VAL A 102 0.34 -5.57 8.46
CA VAL A 102 1.68 -4.96 8.29
C VAL A 102 2.69 -5.65 9.21
N GLU A 103 2.35 -5.83 10.49
CA GLU A 103 3.23 -6.49 11.47
C GLU A 103 3.53 -7.94 11.05
N GLY A 104 2.50 -8.69 10.64
CA GLY A 104 2.69 -10.07 10.14
C GLY A 104 3.50 -10.16 8.84
N LEU A 105 3.53 -9.11 8.02
CA LEU A 105 4.40 -9.03 6.84
C LEU A 105 5.86 -8.86 7.26
N THR A 106 6.12 -7.98 8.22
CA THR A 106 7.47 -7.75 8.77
C THR A 106 8.01 -8.97 9.52
N ASP A 107 7.16 -9.92 9.94
CA ASP A 107 7.67 -11.15 10.55
C ASP A 107 8.11 -12.21 9.52
N ARG A 108 7.64 -12.11 8.27
CA ARG A 108 7.73 -13.20 7.29
C ARG A 108 8.57 -12.86 6.05
N LEU A 109 8.70 -11.58 5.73
CA LEU A 109 9.28 -11.15 4.46
C LEU A 109 10.61 -10.42 4.68
N PHE A 110 11.70 -10.96 4.13
CA PHE A 110 13.06 -10.37 4.23
C PHE A 110 13.56 -9.80 2.89
N ASN A 111 12.67 -9.17 2.12
CA ASN A 111 13.03 -8.55 0.84
C ASN A 111 13.56 -7.11 1.03
N ARG A 112 14.27 -6.61 0.02
CA ARG A 112 14.49 -5.17 -0.15
C ARG A 112 13.30 -4.59 -0.92
N PRO A 113 12.49 -3.67 -0.34
CA PRO A 113 11.37 -3.07 -1.08
C PRO A 113 11.85 -2.12 -2.18
N SER A 114 10.97 -1.78 -3.12
CA SER A 114 11.26 -0.96 -4.31
C SER A 114 11.96 0.35 -3.97
N MET A 115 11.46 1.07 -2.96
CA MET A 115 12.00 2.35 -2.56
C MET A 115 13.45 2.25 -2.06
N LEU A 116 13.80 1.19 -1.31
CA LEU A 116 15.18 0.95 -0.89
C LEU A 116 16.07 0.63 -2.09
N GLN A 117 15.58 -0.19 -3.03
CA GLN A 117 16.33 -0.47 -4.27
C GLN A 117 16.57 0.80 -5.10
N HIS A 118 15.60 1.71 -5.16
CA HIS A 118 15.75 3.00 -5.83
C HIS A 118 16.78 3.88 -5.11
N MET A 119 16.74 3.96 -3.78
CA MET A 119 17.74 4.69 -2.99
C MET A 119 19.15 4.11 -3.19
N ASP A 120 19.30 2.78 -3.17
CA ASP A 120 20.58 2.10 -3.44
C ASP A 120 21.14 2.44 -4.83
N ALA A 121 20.24 2.62 -5.82
CA ALA A 121 20.59 2.95 -7.20
C ALA A 121 20.70 4.47 -7.47
N GLY A 122 20.50 5.33 -6.47
CA GLY A 122 20.49 6.79 -6.64
C GLY A 122 19.35 7.31 -7.52
N LEU A 123 18.23 6.57 -7.58
CA LEU A 123 17.06 6.91 -8.38
C LEU A 123 15.98 7.63 -7.56
N PRO A 124 15.14 8.46 -8.20
CA PRO A 124 13.98 9.04 -7.54
C PRO A 124 13.03 7.97 -6.98
N THR A 125 12.41 8.27 -5.84
CA THR A 125 11.46 7.37 -5.17
C THR A 125 10.01 7.83 -5.36
N GLU A 126 9.08 6.93 -5.07
CA GLU A 126 7.64 7.17 -5.06
C GLU A 126 7.11 7.88 -3.79
N ILE A 127 7.99 8.44 -2.94
CA ILE A 127 7.63 8.96 -1.61
C ILE A 127 6.53 10.03 -1.63
N ASP A 128 6.55 10.92 -2.63
CA ASP A 128 5.56 11.99 -2.76
C ASP A 128 4.17 11.47 -3.15
N ALA A 129 4.12 10.36 -3.90
CA ALA A 129 2.88 9.70 -4.29
C ALA A 129 2.32 8.79 -3.18
N LEU A 130 3.17 8.39 -2.23
CA LEU A 130 2.81 7.61 -1.05
C LEU A 130 2.58 8.53 0.16
N ASN A 131 3.56 8.66 1.04
CA ASN A 131 3.45 9.44 2.27
C ASN A 131 3.15 10.94 1.99
N GLY A 132 3.65 11.50 0.89
CA GLY A 132 3.27 12.85 0.47
C GLY A 132 1.76 13.00 0.17
N ALA A 133 1.10 11.96 -0.35
CA ALA A 133 -0.34 11.95 -0.56
C ALA A 133 -1.13 11.82 0.75
N VAL A 134 -0.58 11.14 1.76
CA VAL A 134 -1.15 11.07 3.12
C VAL A 134 -1.19 12.46 3.75
N VAL A 135 -0.08 13.20 3.69
CA VAL A 135 0.02 14.58 4.21
C VAL A 135 -1.02 15.49 3.55
N LYS A 136 -1.13 15.43 2.21
CA LYS A 136 -2.17 16.18 1.47
C LYS A 136 -3.58 15.75 1.88
N GLY A 137 -3.80 14.45 2.07
CA GLY A 137 -5.09 13.89 2.49
C GLY A 137 -5.54 14.34 3.89
N ARG A 138 -4.62 14.44 4.86
CA ARG A 138 -4.93 14.88 6.23
C ARG A 138 -5.45 16.32 6.29
N SER A 139 -4.97 17.20 5.41
CA SER A 139 -5.47 18.58 5.33
C SER A 139 -6.98 18.63 4.99
N ILE A 140 -7.45 17.68 4.18
CA ILE A 140 -8.87 17.57 3.78
C ILE A 140 -9.70 16.95 4.91
N ALA A 141 -9.20 15.90 5.57
CA ALA A 141 -9.89 15.20 6.66
C ALA A 141 -10.14 16.10 7.88
N ARG A 142 -9.19 17.00 8.21
CA ARG A 142 -9.35 17.99 9.28
C ARG A 142 -10.47 19.00 9.02
N CYS A 143 -10.69 19.39 7.76
CA CYS A 143 -11.82 20.27 7.41
C CYS A 143 -13.18 19.58 7.59
N GLN A 144 -13.26 18.25 7.47
CA GLN A 144 -14.51 17.50 7.60
C GLN A 144 -14.93 17.24 9.06
N HIS A 145 -14.00 17.35 10.02
CA HIS A 145 -14.26 17.17 11.46
C HIS A 145 -14.45 18.49 12.23
N THR A 146 -14.53 19.63 11.55
CA THR A 146 -14.68 20.97 12.17
C THR A 146 -16.03 21.62 11.83
N ILE A 147 -17.09 20.84 11.59
CA ILE A 147 -18.47 21.35 11.41
C ILE A 147 -19.37 20.70 12.44
#